data_AF-A0A372DDD5-F1
#
_entry.id   AF-A0A372DDD5-F1
#
_cell.length_a   1.000
_cell.length_b   1.000
_cell.length_c   1.000
_cell.angle_alpha   90.00
_cell.angle_beta   90.00
_cell.angle_gamma   90.00
#
_symmetry.space_group_name_H-M   'P 1'
#
loop_
_entity.id
_entity.type
_entity.pdbx_description
1 polymer ?
#
loop_
_entity_poly.entity_id
_entity_poly.type
_entity_poly.pdbx_seq_one_letter_code
_entity_poly.pdbx_strand_id
1 'polypeptide(L)'
;MEANEHLEAMQAALGNLQAVIEEYEECNTIYRAAHTIKGSAAMLGFEGMRHLALLLENCFKFLRENPIKLDTRDQQDFANGVALLEKLTRALEGGTYNDQQAVPAVDSLRPSLEALYERIKKRAAGEPETPAPAPAPAAKPLPANFGPLVMEALKQMVVLFKQPATPELRSQLDRLCQKLLQLGDGYATWQTLIQATRRAIAHPKVPFNAIAPIVVRDLRQATELMAGGKGHSITLGPELQKFAPPAAAAAAAAPDATPAAPAATPSPAPSPAPANGQVSIPRDPKGAARILISTFPKDQLMEIARYLAAAAR
;
A
#
# COMPACT_ATOMS: atom_id res chain seq x y z
N MET A 1 0.16 -11.49 36.64
CA MET A 1 -0.32 -10.08 36.60
C MET A 1 -1.70 -10.09 35.97
N GLU A 2 -2.65 -9.26 36.42
CA GLU A 2 -4.03 -9.22 35.87
C GLU A 2 -4.06 -9.02 34.34
N ALA A 3 -3.07 -8.29 33.80
CA ALA A 3 -2.88 -8.12 32.35
C ALA A 3 -2.61 -9.42 31.57
N ASN A 4 -1.99 -10.44 32.20
CA ASN A 4 -1.73 -11.73 31.54
C ASN A 4 -3.00 -12.55 31.39
N GLU A 5 -3.83 -12.60 32.42
CA GLU A 5 -5.10 -13.33 32.37
C GLU A 5 -6.01 -12.75 31.28
N HIS A 6 -6.07 -11.41 31.20
CA HIS A 6 -6.78 -10.71 30.14
C HIS A 6 -6.17 -10.94 28.74
N LEU A 7 -4.84 -11.02 28.64
CA LEU A 7 -4.16 -11.34 27.39
C LEU A 7 -4.44 -12.78 26.95
N GLU A 8 -4.36 -13.75 27.85
CA GLU A 8 -4.65 -15.17 27.60
C GLU A 8 -6.09 -15.34 27.12
N ALA A 9 -7.05 -14.65 27.75
CA ALA A 9 -8.44 -14.63 27.31
C ALA A 9 -8.60 -14.12 25.86
N MET A 10 -7.90 -13.04 25.51
CA MET A 10 -7.91 -12.53 24.13
C MET A 10 -7.23 -13.49 23.15
N GLN A 11 -6.11 -14.11 23.52
CA GLN A 11 -5.42 -15.10 22.68
C GLN A 11 -6.28 -16.34 22.41
N ALA A 12 -6.94 -16.87 23.44
CA ALA A 12 -7.84 -18.00 23.31
C ALA A 12 -9.00 -17.68 22.35
N ALA A 13 -9.59 -16.49 22.49
CA ALA A 13 -10.66 -16.03 21.63
C ALA A 13 -10.26 -15.91 20.15
N LEU A 14 -9.00 -15.54 19.84
CA LEU A 14 -8.54 -15.45 18.45
C LEU A 14 -8.59 -16.78 17.70
N GLY A 15 -8.48 -17.92 18.38
CA GLY A 15 -8.55 -19.24 17.76
C GLY A 15 -9.91 -19.55 17.12
N ASN A 16 -10.98 -18.92 17.62
CA ASN A 16 -12.34 -19.07 17.10
C ASN A 16 -13.10 -17.74 17.13
N LEU A 17 -12.44 -16.67 16.64
CA LEU A 17 -12.95 -15.30 16.81
C LEU A 17 -14.35 -15.11 16.22
N GLN A 18 -14.68 -15.79 15.12
CA GLN A 18 -16.02 -15.71 14.51
C GLN A 18 -17.13 -16.22 15.45
N ALA A 19 -16.91 -17.32 16.16
CA ALA A 19 -17.90 -17.80 17.13
C ALA A 19 -17.96 -16.88 18.36
N VAL A 20 -16.80 -16.41 18.83
CA VAL A 20 -16.69 -15.51 19.99
C VAL A 20 -17.47 -14.21 19.78
N ILE A 21 -17.47 -13.64 18.58
CA ILE A 21 -18.21 -12.39 18.31
C ILE A 21 -19.72 -12.61 18.12
N GLU A 22 -20.14 -13.84 17.75
CA GLU A 22 -21.54 -14.22 17.64
C GLU A 22 -22.16 -14.44 19.03
N GLU A 23 -21.34 -14.85 20.00
CA GLU A 23 -21.71 -15.01 21.40
C GLU A 23 -21.43 -13.74 22.22
N TYR A 24 -22.47 -12.98 22.56
CA TYR A 24 -22.36 -11.68 23.23
C TYR A 24 -21.48 -11.70 24.49
N GLU A 25 -21.63 -12.71 25.35
CA GLU A 25 -20.86 -12.81 26.61
C GLU A 25 -19.36 -13.09 26.37
N GLU A 26 -19.02 -13.89 25.35
CA GLU A 26 -17.63 -14.15 24.98
C GLU A 26 -17.01 -12.89 24.35
N CYS A 27 -17.73 -12.21 23.45
CA CYS A 27 -17.30 -10.93 22.91
C CYS A 27 -17.15 -9.84 24.01
N ASN A 28 -18.04 -9.84 24.99
CA ASN A 28 -17.98 -8.93 26.13
C ASN A 28 -16.77 -9.21 27.03
N THR A 29 -16.37 -10.48 27.14
CA THR A 29 -15.17 -10.90 27.87
C THR A 29 -13.90 -10.31 27.26
N ILE A 30 -13.72 -10.44 25.94
CA ILE A 30 -12.53 -9.88 25.26
C ILE A 30 -12.54 -8.35 25.20
N TYR A 31 -13.72 -7.73 25.10
CA TYR A 31 -13.86 -6.27 25.22
C TYR A 31 -13.40 -5.79 26.61
N ARG A 32 -13.86 -6.44 27.69
CA ARG A 32 -13.45 -6.09 29.05
C ARG A 32 -11.96 -6.31 29.27
N ALA A 33 -11.40 -7.40 28.74
CA ALA A 33 -9.96 -7.67 28.79
C ALA A 33 -9.14 -6.52 28.19
N ALA A 34 -9.50 -6.06 26.98
CA ALA A 34 -8.85 -4.92 26.35
C ALA A 34 -9.03 -3.61 27.15
N HIS A 35 -10.23 -3.37 27.69
CA HIS A 35 -10.53 -2.20 28.52
C HIS A 35 -9.70 -2.16 29.81
N THR A 36 -9.59 -3.28 30.52
CA THR A 36 -8.78 -3.38 31.74
C THR A 36 -7.31 -3.14 31.42
N ILE A 37 -6.76 -3.76 30.38
CA ILE A 37 -5.36 -3.56 29.99
C ILE A 37 -5.10 -2.10 29.62
N LYS A 38 -6.00 -1.43 28.89
CA LYS A 38 -5.90 0.02 28.63
C LYS A 38 -5.84 0.80 29.94
N GLY A 39 -6.73 0.49 30.89
CA GLY A 39 -6.79 1.14 32.20
C GLY A 39 -5.48 0.98 33.00
N SER A 40 -4.99 -0.25 33.10
CA SER A 40 -3.72 -0.55 33.78
C SER A 40 -2.53 0.13 33.10
N ALA A 41 -2.46 0.09 31.76
CA ALA A 41 -1.40 0.74 31.01
C ALA A 41 -1.43 2.28 31.18
N ALA A 42 -2.62 2.89 31.20
CA ALA A 42 -2.77 4.32 31.46
C ALA A 42 -2.34 4.70 32.89
N MET A 43 -2.73 3.90 33.88
CA MET A 43 -2.36 4.14 35.29
C MET A 43 -0.85 4.04 35.51
N LEU A 44 -0.18 3.14 34.79
CA LEU A 44 1.27 2.91 34.90
C LEU A 44 2.11 3.76 33.92
N GLY A 45 1.46 4.54 33.04
CA GLY A 45 2.14 5.42 32.07
C GLY A 45 2.76 4.70 30.87
N PHE A 46 2.29 3.48 30.54
CA PHE A 46 2.76 2.71 29.39
C PHE A 46 2.00 3.10 28.11
N GLU A 47 2.46 4.16 27.44
CA GLU A 47 1.73 4.81 26.35
C GLU A 47 1.53 3.91 25.12
N GLY A 48 2.56 3.17 24.70
CA GLY A 48 2.47 2.23 23.59
C GLY A 48 1.39 1.16 23.84
N MET A 49 1.42 0.54 25.03
CA MET A 49 0.43 -0.47 25.41
C MET A 49 -0.98 0.13 25.54
N ARG A 50 -1.11 1.32 26.12
CA ARG A 50 -2.38 2.04 26.24
C ARG A 50 -3.01 2.30 24.87
N HIS A 51 -2.23 2.79 23.90
CA HIS A 51 -2.69 3.05 22.54
C HIS A 51 -3.15 1.79 21.82
N LEU A 52 -2.39 0.70 21.94
CA LEU A 52 -2.74 -0.57 21.30
C LEU A 52 -4.02 -1.18 21.91
N ALA A 53 -4.12 -1.19 23.24
CA ALA A 53 -5.30 -1.70 23.94
C ALA A 53 -6.57 -0.89 23.59
N LEU A 54 -6.45 0.44 23.46
CA LEU A 54 -7.55 1.30 23.02
C LEU A 54 -8.05 0.94 21.60
N LEU A 55 -7.15 0.68 20.65
CA LEU A 55 -7.53 0.28 19.28
C LEU A 55 -8.28 -1.05 19.28
N LEU A 56 -7.79 -2.04 20.03
CA LEU A 56 -8.43 -3.34 20.18
C LEU A 56 -9.79 -3.23 20.88
N GLU A 57 -9.86 -2.46 21.98
CA GLU A 57 -11.10 -2.21 22.72
C GLU A 57 -12.18 -1.62 21.81
N ASN A 58 -11.85 -0.61 21.00
CA ASN A 58 -12.81 0.00 20.07
C ASN A 58 -13.39 -1.02 19.09
N CYS A 59 -12.55 -1.90 18.56
CA CYS A 59 -12.98 -2.95 17.64
C CYS A 59 -13.90 -3.97 18.34
N PHE A 60 -13.50 -4.50 19.49
CA PHE A 60 -14.32 -5.47 20.23
C PHE A 60 -15.61 -4.87 20.76
N LYS A 61 -15.59 -3.61 21.21
CA LYS A 61 -16.81 -2.88 21.59
C LYS A 61 -17.79 -2.82 20.43
N PHE A 62 -17.31 -2.47 19.24
CA PHE A 62 -18.15 -2.37 18.05
C PHE A 62 -18.74 -3.73 17.64
N LEU A 63 -17.92 -4.78 17.61
CA LEU A 63 -18.36 -6.13 17.25
C LEU A 63 -19.36 -6.72 18.25
N ARG A 64 -19.21 -6.42 19.54
CA ARG A 64 -20.17 -6.80 20.58
C ARG A 64 -21.56 -6.22 20.34
N GLU A 65 -21.63 -4.99 19.82
CA GLU A 65 -22.88 -4.29 19.54
C GLU A 65 -23.42 -4.60 18.13
N ASN A 66 -22.54 -5.03 17.22
CA ASN A 66 -22.82 -5.28 15.81
C ASN A 66 -22.11 -6.57 15.37
N PRO A 67 -22.67 -7.75 15.68
CA PRO A 67 -22.09 -9.01 15.24
C PRO A 67 -22.14 -9.09 13.71
N ILE A 68 -20.98 -9.27 13.10
CA ILE A 68 -20.81 -9.37 11.66
C ILE A 68 -19.96 -10.59 11.30
N LYS A 69 -19.96 -10.98 10.04
CA LYS A 69 -18.97 -11.93 9.54
C LYS A 69 -17.62 -11.24 9.36
N LEU A 70 -16.60 -11.81 9.98
CA LEU A 70 -15.21 -11.44 9.78
C LEU A 70 -14.64 -12.23 8.62
N ASP A 71 -13.77 -11.58 7.85
CA ASP A 71 -12.97 -12.25 6.83
C ASP A 71 -11.59 -12.65 7.37
N THR A 72 -10.81 -13.37 6.55
CA THR A 72 -9.46 -13.81 6.93
C THR A 72 -8.52 -12.65 7.23
N ARG A 73 -8.70 -11.50 6.56
CA ARG A 73 -7.87 -10.32 6.79
C ARG A 73 -8.19 -9.69 8.14
N ASP A 74 -9.46 -9.62 8.50
CA ASP A 74 -9.88 -9.09 9.79
C ASP A 74 -9.31 -9.92 10.94
N GLN A 75 -9.41 -11.25 10.85
CA GLN A 75 -8.81 -12.17 11.82
C GLN A 75 -7.29 -11.99 11.93
N GLN A 76 -6.60 -11.81 10.79
CA GLN A 76 -5.16 -11.58 10.78
C GLN A 76 -4.78 -10.24 11.43
N ASP A 77 -5.55 -9.17 11.18
CA ASP A 77 -5.30 -7.85 11.77
C ASP A 77 -5.50 -7.88 13.28
N PHE A 78 -6.53 -8.57 13.79
CA PHE A 78 -6.70 -8.83 15.22
C PHE A 78 -5.53 -9.63 15.81
N ALA A 79 -5.11 -10.70 15.13
CA ALA A 79 -3.98 -11.52 15.57
C ALA A 79 -2.67 -10.73 15.66
N ASN A 80 -2.40 -9.84 14.70
CA ASN A 80 -1.23 -8.96 14.75
C ASN A 80 -1.29 -8.00 15.95
N GLY A 81 -2.47 -7.45 16.24
CA GLY A 81 -2.70 -6.56 17.39
C GLY A 81 -2.44 -7.26 18.73
N VAL A 82 -3.03 -8.44 18.93
CA VAL A 82 -2.85 -9.21 20.17
C VAL A 82 -1.42 -9.75 20.29
N ALA A 83 -0.77 -10.17 19.20
CA ALA A 83 0.62 -10.62 19.22
C ALA A 83 1.59 -9.48 19.60
N LEU A 84 1.34 -8.24 19.13
CA LEU A 84 2.11 -7.09 19.58
C LEU A 84 1.85 -6.80 21.06
N LEU A 85 0.60 -6.88 21.51
CA LEU A 85 0.25 -6.67 22.91
C LEU A 85 0.97 -7.69 23.81
N GLU A 86 0.98 -8.96 23.41
CA GLU A 86 1.72 -10.03 24.08
C GLU A 86 3.22 -9.72 24.15
N LYS A 87 3.83 -9.31 23.05
CA LYS A 87 5.24 -8.93 23.02
C LYS A 87 5.54 -7.81 24.03
N LEU A 88 4.67 -6.81 24.11
CA LEU A 88 4.81 -5.70 25.06
C LEU A 88 4.61 -6.16 26.50
N THR A 89 3.65 -7.05 26.77
CA THR A 89 3.44 -7.63 28.10
C THR A 89 4.65 -8.44 28.56
N ARG A 90 5.21 -9.31 27.70
CA ARG A 90 6.45 -10.03 28.01
C ARG A 90 7.63 -9.09 28.27
N ALA A 91 7.72 -7.98 27.55
CA ALA A 91 8.76 -6.97 27.78
C ALA A 91 8.60 -6.30 29.17
N LEU A 92 7.37 -6.08 29.62
CA LEU A 92 7.08 -5.57 30.97
C LEU A 92 7.52 -6.56 32.04
N GLU A 93 7.18 -7.84 31.90
CA GLU A 93 7.58 -8.89 32.84
C GLU A 93 9.10 -9.07 32.92
N GLY A 94 9.79 -8.94 31.78
CA GLY A 94 11.24 -8.97 31.71
C GLY A 94 11.93 -7.67 32.16
N GLY A 95 11.19 -6.63 32.53
CA GLY A 95 11.75 -5.32 32.91
C GLY A 95 12.45 -4.58 31.77
N THR A 96 12.15 -4.93 30.51
CA THR A 96 12.76 -4.36 29.29
C THR A 96 11.83 -3.41 28.53
N TYR A 97 10.58 -3.29 28.98
CA TYR A 97 9.60 -2.39 28.38
C TYR A 97 10.12 -0.95 28.38
N ASN A 98 9.98 -0.28 27.25
CA ASN A 98 10.19 1.14 27.12
C ASN A 98 9.31 1.70 26.00
N ASP A 99 8.76 2.89 26.23
CA ASP A 99 7.88 3.52 25.24
C ASP A 99 8.61 4.00 23.99
N GLN A 100 9.92 4.25 24.06
CA GLN A 100 10.74 4.60 22.89
C GLN A 100 10.73 3.50 21.82
N GLN A 101 10.56 2.24 22.20
CA GLN A 101 10.42 1.10 21.28
C GLN A 101 8.96 0.69 21.08
N ALA A 102 8.13 0.78 22.13
CA ALA A 102 6.73 0.35 22.06
C ALA A 102 5.90 1.26 21.15
N VAL A 103 6.02 2.58 21.27
CA VAL A 103 5.20 3.55 20.51
C VAL A 103 5.43 3.41 19.00
N PRO A 104 6.67 3.39 18.46
CA PRO A 104 6.88 3.20 17.03
C PRO A 104 6.38 1.85 16.49
N ALA A 105 6.46 0.79 17.30
CA ALA A 105 5.93 -0.52 16.91
C ALA A 105 4.40 -0.48 16.79
N VAL A 106 3.72 0.20 17.71
CA VAL A 106 2.27 0.40 17.68
C VAL A 106 1.87 1.35 16.54
N ASP A 107 2.62 2.44 16.32
CA ASP A 107 2.38 3.37 15.21
C ASP A 107 2.50 2.67 13.85
N SER A 108 3.42 1.72 13.71
CA SER A 108 3.57 0.93 12.48
C SER A 108 2.36 0.02 12.22
N LEU A 109 1.66 -0.45 13.27
CA LEU A 109 0.50 -1.31 13.17
C LEU A 109 -0.83 -0.54 13.12
N ARG A 110 -0.87 0.68 13.69
CA ARG A 110 -2.08 1.52 13.82
C ARG A 110 -2.87 1.65 12.52
N PRO A 111 -2.29 1.94 11.35
CA PRO A 111 -3.07 2.07 10.11
C PRO A 111 -3.84 0.81 9.74
N SER A 112 -3.31 -0.37 10.08
CA SER A 112 -3.97 -1.66 9.79
C SER A 112 -5.16 -1.88 10.72
N LEU A 113 -5.02 -1.54 12.02
CA LEU A 113 -6.12 -1.64 13.00
C LEU A 113 -7.20 -0.58 12.78
N GLU A 114 -6.84 0.63 12.37
CA GLU A 114 -7.81 1.66 11.97
C GLU A 114 -8.57 1.24 10.70
N ALA A 115 -7.85 0.71 9.70
CA ALA A 115 -8.48 0.15 8.52
C ALA A 115 -9.39 -1.05 8.83
N LEU A 116 -9.02 -1.88 9.81
CA LEU A 116 -9.87 -2.95 10.34
C LEU A 116 -11.16 -2.37 10.91
N TYR A 117 -11.05 -1.40 11.82
CA TYR A 117 -12.20 -0.74 12.45
C TYR A 117 -13.17 -0.14 11.42
N GLU A 118 -12.65 0.52 10.38
CA GLU A 118 -13.49 1.08 9.32
C GLU A 118 -14.14 0.01 8.44
N ARG A 119 -13.46 -1.12 8.17
CA ARG A 119 -14.08 -2.24 7.43
C ARG A 119 -15.23 -2.87 8.20
N ILE A 120 -15.03 -3.17 9.49
CA ILE A 120 -16.10 -3.76 10.31
C ILE A 120 -17.31 -2.82 10.42
N LYS A 121 -17.07 -1.50 10.55
CA LYS A 121 -18.14 -0.50 10.57
C LYS A 121 -18.93 -0.44 9.28
N LYS A 122 -18.25 -0.38 8.13
CA LYS A 122 -18.92 -0.36 6.82
C LYS A 122 -19.77 -1.60 6.60
N ARG A 123 -19.24 -2.77 6.97
CA ARG A 123 -19.97 -4.05 6.85
C ARG A 123 -21.22 -4.09 7.74
N ALA A 124 -21.13 -3.58 8.97
CA ALA A 124 -22.27 -3.48 9.88
C ALA A 124 -23.33 -2.46 9.41
N ALA A 125 -22.92 -1.36 8.76
CA ALA A 125 -23.84 -0.36 8.23
C ALA A 125 -24.65 -0.83 7.01
N GLY A 126 -24.39 -2.04 6.50
CA GLY A 126 -25.05 -2.54 5.29
C GLY A 126 -24.72 -1.71 4.04
N GLU A 127 -23.69 -0.86 4.10
CA GLU A 127 -23.16 -0.24 2.89
C GLU A 127 -22.69 -1.38 1.99
N PRO A 128 -23.09 -1.39 0.70
CA PRO A 128 -22.49 -2.32 -0.24
C PRO A 128 -20.99 -2.10 -0.10
N GLU A 129 -20.26 -3.16 0.26
CA GLU A 129 -18.82 -3.19 0.05
C GLU A 129 -18.65 -2.63 -1.36
N THR A 130 -18.11 -1.41 -1.48
CA THR A 130 -17.41 -1.08 -2.72
C THR A 130 -16.48 -2.26 -2.84
N PRO A 131 -16.65 -3.12 -3.87
CA PRO A 131 -15.98 -4.39 -3.88
C PRO A 131 -14.54 -4.10 -3.52
N ALA A 132 -14.04 -4.70 -2.43
CA ALA A 132 -12.60 -4.85 -2.28
C ALA A 132 -12.15 -5.24 -3.69
N PRO A 133 -11.21 -4.50 -4.32
CA PRO A 133 -10.86 -4.74 -5.72
C PRO A 133 -10.75 -6.24 -5.83
N ALA A 134 -11.65 -6.82 -6.65
CA ALA A 134 -11.87 -8.27 -6.68
C ALA A 134 -10.51 -8.94 -6.60
N PRO A 135 -10.32 -10.03 -5.82
CA PRO A 135 -9.02 -10.70 -5.76
C PRO A 135 -8.53 -10.77 -7.19
N ALA A 136 -7.44 -10.03 -7.48
CA ALA A 136 -7.00 -9.85 -8.85
C ALA A 136 -6.98 -11.24 -9.46
N PRO A 137 -7.66 -11.43 -10.61
CA PRO A 137 -8.09 -12.73 -11.11
C PRO A 137 -6.98 -13.74 -10.83
N ALA A 138 -7.28 -14.72 -9.97
CA ALA A 138 -6.33 -15.64 -9.33
C ALA A 138 -4.97 -15.58 -10.02
N ALA A 139 -4.03 -14.82 -9.42
CA ALA A 139 -2.67 -14.76 -9.91
C ALA A 139 -2.24 -16.20 -10.17
N LYS A 140 -1.77 -16.46 -11.40
CA LYS A 140 -1.37 -17.79 -11.88
C LYS A 140 -0.63 -18.51 -10.74
N PRO A 141 -0.94 -19.79 -10.44
CA PRO A 141 -0.23 -20.51 -9.39
C PRO A 141 1.26 -20.36 -9.62
N LEU A 142 2.00 -19.94 -8.57
CA LEU A 142 3.44 -19.75 -8.67
C LEU A 142 4.06 -21.02 -9.26
N PRO A 143 5.01 -20.89 -10.20
CA PRO A 143 5.78 -22.03 -10.65
C PRO A 143 6.39 -22.75 -9.43
N ALA A 144 6.31 -24.08 -9.36
CA ALA A 144 6.88 -24.85 -8.25
C ALA A 144 8.39 -24.61 -8.06
N ASN A 145 9.06 -24.13 -9.10
CA ASN A 145 10.47 -23.73 -9.13
C ASN A 145 10.71 -22.23 -8.93
N PHE A 146 9.71 -21.43 -8.52
CA PHE A 146 9.83 -19.99 -8.32
C PHE A 146 10.94 -19.63 -7.34
N GLY A 147 10.87 -20.14 -6.10
CA GLY A 147 11.89 -19.88 -5.07
C GLY A 147 13.31 -20.24 -5.51
N PRO A 148 13.55 -21.47 -6.02
CA PRO A 148 14.85 -21.86 -6.57
C PRO A 148 15.35 -20.95 -7.71
N LEU A 149 14.47 -20.54 -8.63
CA LEU A 149 14.84 -19.68 -9.76
C LEU A 149 15.18 -18.26 -9.34
N VAL A 150 14.44 -17.71 -8.36
CA VAL A 150 14.75 -16.38 -7.81
C VAL A 150 16.09 -16.41 -7.06
N MET A 151 16.35 -17.46 -6.28
CA MET A 151 17.66 -17.62 -5.61
C MET A 151 18.82 -17.73 -6.59
N GLU A 152 18.63 -18.42 -7.71
CA GLU A 152 19.64 -18.53 -8.75
C GLU A 152 19.89 -17.18 -9.45
N ALA A 153 18.83 -16.45 -9.79
CA ALA A 153 18.94 -15.10 -10.31
C ALA A 153 19.65 -14.16 -9.32
N LEU A 154 19.35 -14.27 -8.02
CA LEU A 154 19.98 -13.45 -6.97
C LEU A 154 21.49 -13.72 -6.88
N LYS A 155 21.90 -14.99 -6.93
CA LYS A 155 23.34 -15.35 -6.95
C LYS A 155 24.03 -14.73 -8.16
N GLN A 156 23.42 -14.81 -9.34
CA GLN A 156 23.97 -14.20 -10.56
C GLN A 156 24.05 -12.69 -10.44
N MET A 157 23.02 -12.03 -9.91
CA MET A 157 23.03 -10.57 -9.66
C MET A 157 24.16 -10.16 -8.71
N VAL A 158 24.39 -10.91 -7.62
CA VAL A 158 25.49 -10.63 -6.68
C VAL A 158 26.87 -10.74 -7.35
N VAL A 159 27.07 -11.73 -8.23
CA VAL A 159 28.32 -11.88 -8.98
C VAL A 159 28.53 -10.72 -9.96
N LEU A 160 27.46 -10.26 -10.60
CA LEU A 160 27.51 -9.09 -11.48
C LEU A 160 27.77 -7.81 -10.69
N PHE A 161 27.13 -7.59 -9.54
CA PHE A 161 27.36 -6.39 -8.74
C PHE A 161 28.79 -6.24 -8.20
N LYS A 162 29.57 -7.33 -8.12
CA LYS A 162 30.98 -7.30 -7.71
C LYS A 162 31.93 -6.77 -8.79
N GLN A 163 31.47 -6.60 -10.03
CA GLN A 163 32.26 -6.14 -11.17
C GLN A 163 32.06 -4.63 -11.41
N PRO A 164 33.00 -3.95 -12.07
CA PRO A 164 32.88 -2.51 -12.35
C PRO A 164 31.67 -2.22 -13.24
N ALA A 165 31.03 -1.06 -13.02
CA ALA A 165 29.75 -0.73 -13.61
C ALA A 165 29.82 -0.39 -15.11
N THR A 166 29.86 -1.41 -15.96
CA THR A 166 29.83 -1.26 -17.42
C THR A 166 28.40 -1.28 -17.99
N PRO A 167 28.16 -0.66 -19.16
CA PRO A 167 26.88 -0.73 -19.87
C PRO A 167 26.45 -2.18 -20.18
N GLU A 168 27.40 -3.06 -20.47
CA GLU A 168 27.16 -4.49 -20.74
C GLU A 168 26.62 -5.20 -19.50
N LEU A 169 27.16 -4.87 -18.33
CA LEU A 169 26.75 -5.44 -17.05
C LEU A 169 25.37 -4.95 -16.62
N ARG A 170 25.07 -3.66 -16.85
CA ARG A 170 23.71 -3.11 -16.65
C ARG A 170 22.70 -3.84 -17.52
N SER A 171 23.05 -4.12 -18.77
CA SER A 171 22.21 -4.88 -19.69
C SER A 171 22.03 -6.35 -19.24
N GLN A 172 23.05 -6.97 -18.67
CA GLN A 172 22.95 -8.32 -18.08
C GLN A 172 22.03 -8.35 -16.87
N LEU A 173 22.17 -7.38 -15.95
CA LEU A 173 21.28 -7.23 -14.79
C LEU A 173 19.83 -6.96 -15.21
N ASP A 174 19.62 -6.12 -16.22
CA ASP A 174 18.28 -5.85 -16.76
C ASP A 174 17.62 -7.13 -17.31
N ARG A 175 18.38 -7.97 -18.02
CA ARG A 175 17.89 -9.28 -18.50
C ARG A 175 17.50 -10.21 -17.35
N LEU A 176 18.26 -10.23 -16.25
CA LEU A 176 17.88 -11.02 -15.06
C LEU A 176 16.60 -10.49 -14.44
N CYS A 177 16.46 -9.17 -14.31
CA CYS A 177 15.22 -8.57 -13.82
C CYS A 177 14.03 -8.85 -14.75
N GLN A 178 14.21 -8.87 -16.07
CA GLN A 178 13.13 -9.26 -17.00
C GLN A 178 12.69 -10.70 -16.80
N LYS A 179 13.62 -11.63 -16.60
CA LYS A 179 13.28 -13.04 -16.26
C LYS A 179 12.49 -13.12 -14.95
N LEU A 180 12.91 -12.36 -13.93
CA LEU A 180 12.19 -12.28 -12.65
C LEU A 180 10.80 -11.67 -12.81
N LEU A 181 10.62 -10.70 -13.70
CA LEU A 181 9.32 -10.10 -13.99
C LEU A 181 8.34 -11.13 -14.60
N GLN A 182 8.82 -11.96 -15.52
CA GLN A 182 8.03 -13.04 -16.14
C GLN A 182 7.68 -14.15 -15.14
N LEU A 183 8.57 -14.43 -14.18
CA LEU A 183 8.37 -15.43 -13.14
C LEU A 183 7.24 -15.10 -12.17
N GLY A 184 7.02 -13.81 -11.88
CA GLY A 184 5.92 -13.34 -11.04
C GLY A 184 4.80 -12.68 -11.84
N ASP A 185 4.57 -13.13 -13.07
CA ASP A 185 3.45 -12.67 -13.87
C ASP A 185 2.12 -12.95 -13.15
N GLY A 186 1.27 -11.92 -13.03
CA GLY A 186 0.06 -11.95 -12.21
C GLY A 186 0.20 -11.40 -10.79
N TYR A 187 1.41 -11.09 -10.31
CA TYR A 187 1.64 -10.50 -8.99
C TYR A 187 2.06 -9.02 -9.10
N ALA A 188 1.10 -8.11 -9.01
CA ALA A 188 1.31 -6.67 -9.19
C ALA A 188 2.38 -6.08 -8.24
N THR A 189 2.41 -6.54 -6.99
CA THR A 189 3.38 -6.12 -5.98
C THR A 189 4.81 -6.58 -6.30
N TRP A 190 4.96 -7.82 -6.77
CA TRP A 190 6.22 -8.37 -7.27
C TRP A 190 6.71 -7.61 -8.51
N GLN A 191 5.83 -7.42 -9.50
CA GLN A 191 6.15 -6.67 -10.71
C GLN A 191 6.61 -5.24 -10.39
N THR A 192 5.96 -4.59 -9.43
CA THR A 192 6.34 -3.25 -8.96
C THR A 192 7.74 -3.23 -8.35
N LEU A 193 8.07 -4.21 -7.50
CA LEU A 193 9.41 -4.35 -6.91
C LEU A 193 10.48 -4.52 -7.99
N ILE A 194 10.30 -5.46 -8.90
CA ILE A 194 11.26 -5.75 -9.97
C ILE A 194 11.44 -4.52 -10.89
N GLN A 195 10.36 -3.80 -11.22
CA GLN A 195 10.45 -2.58 -12.02
C GLN A 195 11.22 -1.47 -11.29
N ALA A 196 11.02 -1.29 -9.99
CA ALA A 196 11.80 -0.35 -9.18
C ALA A 196 13.28 -0.72 -9.16
N THR A 197 13.60 -2.02 -8.99
CA THR A 197 14.97 -2.53 -9.09
C THR A 197 15.61 -2.23 -10.45
N ARG A 198 14.89 -2.44 -11.56
CA ARG A 198 15.39 -2.12 -12.91
C ARG A 198 15.71 -0.65 -13.07
N ARG A 199 14.83 0.24 -12.60
CA ARG A 199 15.05 1.70 -12.65
C ARG A 199 16.29 2.11 -11.86
N ALA A 200 16.48 1.54 -10.67
CA ALA A 200 17.64 1.82 -9.84
C ALA A 200 18.95 1.34 -10.48
N ILE A 201 18.96 0.16 -11.11
CA ILE A 201 20.14 -0.40 -11.80
C ILE A 201 20.45 0.35 -13.10
N ALA A 202 19.43 0.82 -13.82
CA ALA A 202 19.59 1.58 -15.05
C ALA A 202 20.14 2.99 -14.81
N HIS A 203 20.05 3.51 -13.58
CA HIS A 203 20.47 4.86 -13.26
C HIS A 203 22.01 4.99 -13.32
N PRO A 204 22.59 5.83 -14.21
CA PRO A 204 24.04 5.90 -14.43
C PRO A 204 24.82 6.34 -13.18
N LYS A 205 24.18 7.14 -12.32
CA LYS A 205 24.77 7.73 -11.11
C LYS A 205 24.70 6.82 -9.86
N VAL A 206 24.06 5.65 -9.94
CA VAL A 206 23.95 4.73 -8.79
C VAL A 206 25.08 3.71 -8.84
N PRO A 207 25.98 3.68 -7.84
CA PRO A 207 27.04 2.68 -7.78
C PRO A 207 26.47 1.31 -7.43
N PHE A 208 26.93 0.28 -8.13
CA PHE A 208 26.51 -1.11 -7.93
C PHE A 208 26.71 -1.60 -6.49
N ASN A 209 27.74 -1.14 -5.80
CA ASN A 209 28.00 -1.49 -4.40
C ASN A 209 26.94 -0.96 -3.43
N ALA A 210 26.28 0.17 -3.75
CA ALA A 210 25.22 0.72 -2.90
C ALA A 210 23.88 0.01 -3.12
N ILE A 211 23.56 -0.31 -4.38
CA ILE A 211 22.26 -0.90 -4.74
C ILE A 211 22.22 -2.42 -4.52
N ALA A 212 23.36 -3.11 -4.61
CA ALA A 212 23.46 -4.55 -4.46
C ALA A 212 22.88 -5.08 -3.14
N PRO A 213 23.28 -4.59 -1.95
CA PRO A 213 22.73 -5.12 -0.69
C PRO A 213 21.24 -4.84 -0.53
N ILE A 214 20.75 -3.70 -1.06
CA ILE A 214 19.33 -3.31 -1.02
C ILE A 214 18.51 -4.28 -1.89
N VAL A 215 18.93 -4.50 -3.13
CA VAL A 215 18.25 -5.39 -4.08
C VAL A 215 18.25 -6.83 -3.58
N VAL A 216 19.37 -7.30 -3.03
CA VAL A 216 19.50 -8.66 -2.49
C VAL A 216 18.54 -8.90 -1.32
N ARG A 217 18.47 -7.93 -0.40
CA ARG A 217 17.57 -8.00 0.76
C ARG A 217 16.10 -7.99 0.32
N ASP A 218 15.72 -7.00 -0.49
CA ASP A 218 14.32 -6.79 -0.88
C ASP A 218 13.78 -7.95 -1.73
N LEU A 219 14.59 -8.48 -2.66
CA LEU A 219 14.23 -9.68 -3.44
C LEU A 219 14.08 -10.92 -2.58
N ARG A 220 14.97 -11.13 -1.60
CA ARG A 220 14.88 -12.27 -0.69
C ARG A 220 13.60 -12.20 0.14
N GLN A 221 13.34 -11.06 0.76
CA GLN A 221 12.14 -10.84 1.57
C GLN A 221 10.86 -10.99 0.73
N ALA A 222 10.85 -10.47 -0.49
CA ALA A 222 9.73 -10.65 -1.41
C ALA A 222 9.50 -12.12 -1.79
N THR A 223 10.57 -12.89 -1.99
CA THR A 223 10.48 -14.33 -2.30
C THR A 223 9.89 -15.12 -1.13
N GLU A 224 10.30 -14.81 0.10
CA GLU A 224 9.76 -15.43 1.32
C GLU A 224 8.27 -15.09 1.50
N LEU A 225 7.89 -13.84 1.27
CA LEU A 225 6.48 -13.41 1.32
C LEU A 225 5.64 -14.10 0.25
N MET A 226 6.17 -14.28 -0.96
CA MET A 226 5.50 -15.00 -2.05
C MET A 226 5.33 -16.50 -1.72
N ALA A 227 6.37 -17.13 -1.19
CA ALA A 227 6.32 -18.53 -0.74
C ALA A 227 5.33 -18.75 0.41
N GLY A 228 5.18 -17.75 1.30
CA GLY A 228 4.22 -17.76 2.40
C GLY A 228 2.79 -17.35 2.02
N GLY A 229 2.46 -17.17 0.73
CA GLY A 229 1.14 -16.74 0.27
C GLY A 229 0.81 -15.27 0.57
N LYS A 230 1.77 -14.49 1.08
CA LYS A 230 1.66 -13.07 1.46
C LYS A 230 2.20 -12.14 0.37
N GLY A 231 2.07 -12.52 -0.91
CA GLY A 231 2.57 -11.73 -2.04
C GLY A 231 2.02 -10.29 -2.10
N HIS A 232 0.81 -10.06 -1.57
CA HIS A 232 0.20 -8.73 -1.45
C HIS A 232 0.89 -7.81 -0.42
N SER A 233 1.70 -8.35 0.47
CA SER A 233 2.42 -7.62 1.53
C SER A 233 3.85 -7.22 1.13
N ILE A 234 4.26 -7.45 -0.12
CA ILE A 234 5.58 -6.99 -0.60
C ILE A 234 5.57 -5.46 -0.64
N THR A 235 6.31 -4.84 0.28
CA THR A 235 6.53 -3.40 0.35
C THR A 235 7.84 -3.03 -0.33
N LEU A 236 7.82 -1.92 -1.07
CA LEU A 236 9.06 -1.30 -1.57
C LEU A 236 9.83 -0.73 -0.39
N GLY A 237 11.10 -1.13 -0.23
CA GLY A 237 11.97 -0.52 0.78
C GLY A 237 12.16 0.98 0.50
N PRO A 238 12.15 1.85 1.53
CA PRO A 238 12.34 3.30 1.36
C PRO A 238 13.68 3.64 0.68
N GLU A 239 14.68 2.77 0.85
CA GLU A 239 15.99 2.89 0.20
C GLU A 239 15.91 2.64 -1.31
N LEU A 240 15.19 1.61 -1.76
CA LEU A 240 14.99 1.36 -3.19
C LEU A 240 14.14 2.47 -3.84
N GLN A 241 13.19 3.02 -3.10
CA GLN A 241 12.33 4.11 -3.55
C GLN A 241 13.09 5.45 -3.70
N LYS A 242 14.13 5.70 -2.89
CA LYS A 242 15.04 6.84 -3.05
C LYS A 242 15.87 6.76 -4.34
N PHE A 243 16.26 5.54 -4.75
CA PHE A 243 17.04 5.32 -5.98
C PHE A 243 16.18 5.11 -7.23
N ALA A 244 14.87 4.89 -7.07
CA ALA A 244 13.91 4.73 -8.15
C ALA A 244 12.65 5.58 -7.87
N PRO A 245 12.63 6.87 -8.24
CA PRO A 245 11.43 7.68 -8.10
C PRO A 245 10.25 7.07 -8.88
N PRO A 246 9.00 7.33 -8.45
CA PRO A 246 7.82 6.80 -9.10
C PRO A 246 7.81 7.20 -10.58
N ALA A 247 7.28 6.31 -11.43
CA ALA A 247 7.27 6.44 -12.90
C ALA A 247 6.75 7.81 -13.41
N ALA A 248 5.95 8.51 -12.59
CA ALA A 248 5.43 9.84 -12.88
C ALA A 248 6.50 10.95 -12.93
N ALA A 249 7.65 10.79 -12.27
CA ALA A 249 8.70 11.82 -12.21
C ALA A 249 9.81 11.64 -13.26
N ALA A 250 9.96 10.45 -13.85
CA ALA A 250 11.00 10.16 -14.84
C ALA A 250 10.74 10.79 -16.23
N ALA A 251 9.52 11.30 -16.47
CA ALA A 251 9.21 12.07 -17.68
C ALA A 251 9.70 13.53 -17.63
N ALA A 252 10.17 14.02 -16.47
CA ALA A 252 10.50 15.43 -16.27
C ALA A 252 12.02 15.72 -16.08
N ALA A 253 12.89 14.72 -16.16
CA ALA A 253 14.32 14.91 -15.91
C ALA A 253 15.20 14.13 -16.91
N ALA A 254 15.15 14.55 -18.18
CA ALA A 254 16.27 14.32 -19.09
C ALA A 254 17.25 15.48 -18.94
N PRO A 255 18.52 15.25 -18.59
CA PRO A 255 19.54 16.29 -18.64
C PRO A 255 20.04 16.48 -20.07
N ASP A 256 20.25 17.75 -20.40
CA ASP A 256 20.94 18.33 -21.55
C ASP A 256 22.01 17.45 -22.19
N ALA A 257 21.87 17.27 -23.50
CA ALA A 257 22.94 16.87 -24.39
C ALA A 257 23.43 18.12 -25.15
N THR A 258 24.74 18.36 -25.13
CA THR A 258 25.44 19.41 -25.88
C THR A 258 26.42 18.72 -26.86
N PRO A 259 26.92 19.34 -27.95
CA PRO A 259 26.38 20.38 -28.85
C PRO A 259 26.37 19.93 -30.34
N ALA A 260 25.51 20.53 -31.17
CA ALA A 260 25.83 20.75 -32.58
C ALA A 260 24.94 21.85 -33.20
N ALA A 261 25.53 23.00 -33.47
CA ALA A 261 25.08 24.00 -34.43
C ALA A 261 25.82 23.75 -35.77
N PRO A 262 25.42 24.29 -36.95
CA PRO A 262 24.67 25.54 -37.10
C PRO A 262 23.57 25.61 -38.20
N ALA A 263 22.84 26.73 -38.11
CA ALA A 263 22.18 27.48 -39.18
C ALA A 263 20.86 26.95 -39.81
N ALA A 264 19.73 27.56 -39.41
CA ALA A 264 18.94 28.50 -40.24
C ALA A 264 17.56 28.79 -39.57
N THR A 265 17.25 30.08 -39.40
CA THR A 265 15.92 30.65 -39.08
C THR A 265 15.09 30.83 -40.38
N PRO A 266 13.78 31.23 -40.36
CA PRO A 266 12.76 31.25 -39.28
C PRO A 266 11.33 30.74 -39.68
N SER A 267 10.50 30.40 -38.67
CA SER A 267 9.00 30.46 -38.58
C SER A 267 8.10 29.66 -39.56
N PRO A 268 6.79 29.49 -39.26
CA PRO A 268 6.05 29.36 -37.99
C PRO A 268 5.24 28.03 -37.92
N ALA A 269 4.49 27.83 -36.84
CA ALA A 269 3.67 26.66 -36.49
C ALA A 269 2.82 26.06 -37.64
N PRO A 270 2.50 24.75 -37.55
CA PRO A 270 1.13 24.43 -37.17
C PRO A 270 1.01 23.24 -36.20
N SER A 271 0.06 23.35 -35.26
CA SER A 271 -0.54 22.17 -34.62
C SER A 271 -1.31 21.34 -35.65
N PRO A 272 -1.53 20.05 -35.37
CA PRO A 272 -2.90 19.55 -35.37
C PRO A 272 -3.24 18.73 -34.11
N ALA A 273 -4.48 18.93 -33.65
CA ALA A 273 -5.19 18.29 -32.55
C ALA A 273 -5.79 16.92 -32.98
N PRO A 274 -6.87 16.35 -32.39
CA PRO A 274 -7.39 16.31 -31.00
C PRO A 274 -7.87 14.89 -30.55
N ALA A 275 -8.20 14.71 -29.26
CA ALA A 275 -9.35 13.97 -28.68
C ALA A 275 -9.13 13.92 -27.15
N ASN A 276 -9.99 14.41 -26.24
CA ASN A 276 -11.44 14.27 -26.12
C ASN A 276 -12.03 15.45 -25.33
N GLY A 277 -13.15 16.01 -25.80
CA GLY A 277 -13.76 17.25 -25.31
C GLY A 277 -14.74 17.07 -24.15
N GLN A 278 -14.28 17.39 -22.94
CA GLN A 278 -15.12 17.68 -21.78
C GLN A 278 -15.11 19.20 -21.55
N VAL A 279 -16.26 19.86 -21.70
CA VAL A 279 -16.39 21.31 -21.47
C VAL A 279 -16.98 21.51 -20.09
N SER A 280 -16.15 21.93 -19.13
CA SER A 280 -16.60 22.23 -17.77
C SER A 280 -17.20 23.63 -17.70
N ILE A 281 -18.51 23.73 -17.46
CA ILE A 281 -19.24 25.00 -17.40
C ILE A 281 -19.24 25.49 -15.94
N PRO A 282 -18.63 26.66 -15.63
CA PRO A 282 -18.62 27.22 -14.28
C PRO A 282 -20.01 27.71 -13.86
N ARG A 283 -20.25 27.76 -12.54
CA ARG A 283 -21.54 28.18 -11.96
C ARG A 283 -21.85 29.67 -12.13
N ASP A 284 -20.86 30.48 -12.52
CA ASP A 284 -21.07 31.91 -12.82
C ASP A 284 -21.71 32.07 -14.21
N PRO A 285 -22.85 32.80 -14.33
CA PRO A 285 -23.57 32.89 -15.60
C PRO A 285 -22.78 33.62 -16.71
N LYS A 286 -21.93 34.60 -16.37
CA LYS A 286 -21.09 35.30 -17.37
C LYS A 286 -19.93 34.41 -17.82
N GLY A 287 -19.32 33.67 -16.90
CA GLY A 287 -18.28 32.67 -17.18
C GLY A 287 -18.81 31.52 -18.04
N ALA A 288 -19.99 31.01 -17.72
CA ALA A 288 -20.67 29.97 -18.49
C ALA A 288 -20.94 30.42 -19.93
N ALA A 289 -21.48 31.63 -20.11
CA ALA A 289 -21.74 32.18 -21.44
C ALA A 289 -20.47 32.35 -22.27
N ARG A 290 -19.37 32.81 -21.66
CA ARG A 290 -18.07 32.96 -22.35
C ARG A 290 -17.53 31.62 -22.86
N ILE A 291 -17.57 30.58 -22.04
CA ILE A 291 -17.07 29.25 -22.42
C ILE A 291 -17.96 28.64 -23.50
N LEU A 292 -19.27 28.83 -23.43
CA LEU A 292 -20.19 28.35 -24.47
C LEU A 292 -19.93 29.04 -25.81
N ILE A 293 -19.74 30.37 -25.83
CA ILE A 293 -19.43 31.15 -27.03
C ILE A 293 -18.08 30.75 -27.65
N SER A 294 -17.07 30.47 -26.82
CA SER A 294 -15.75 30.07 -27.33
C SER A 294 -15.69 28.62 -27.82
N THR A 295 -16.63 27.77 -27.38
CA THR A 295 -16.55 26.33 -27.62
C THR A 295 -17.53 25.84 -28.70
N PHE A 296 -18.66 26.52 -28.88
CA PHE A 296 -19.70 26.11 -29.83
C PHE A 296 -19.97 27.17 -30.90
N PRO A 297 -20.30 26.77 -32.13
CA PRO A 297 -20.67 27.70 -33.19
C PRO A 297 -21.99 28.43 -32.87
N LYS A 298 -22.12 29.66 -33.39
CA LYS A 298 -23.19 30.61 -33.05
C LYS A 298 -24.60 30.06 -33.30
N ASP A 299 -24.78 29.25 -34.35
CA ASP A 299 -26.09 28.68 -34.70
C ASP A 299 -26.54 27.62 -33.68
N GLN A 300 -25.63 26.77 -33.20
CA GLN A 300 -25.92 25.79 -32.15
C GLN A 300 -26.20 26.47 -30.81
N LEU A 301 -25.51 27.56 -30.50
CA LEU A 301 -25.75 28.33 -29.27
C LEU A 301 -27.14 28.97 -29.25
N MET A 302 -27.62 29.46 -30.41
CA MET A 302 -28.98 29.98 -30.52
C MET A 302 -30.04 28.89 -30.31
N GLU A 303 -29.78 27.68 -30.79
CA GLU A 303 -30.68 26.54 -30.60
C GLU A 303 -30.71 26.07 -29.14
N ILE A 304 -29.55 25.98 -28.48
CA ILE A 304 -29.43 25.67 -27.05
C ILE A 304 -30.15 26.75 -26.21
N ALA A 305 -29.94 28.03 -26.52
CA ALA A 305 -30.63 29.12 -25.82
C ALA A 305 -32.15 29.03 -25.98
N ARG A 306 -32.66 28.63 -27.15
CA ARG A 306 -34.08 28.41 -27.39
C ARG A 306 -34.64 27.26 -26.54
N TYR A 307 -33.93 26.14 -26.46
CA TYR A 307 -34.35 25.00 -25.61
C TYR A 307 -34.33 25.34 -24.13
N LEU A 308 -33.31 26.06 -23.66
CA LEU A 308 -33.23 26.50 -22.27
C LEU A 308 -34.33 27.50 -21.90
N ALA A 309 -34.68 28.42 -22.81
CA ALA A 309 -35.77 29.38 -22.59
C ALA A 309 -37.15 28.70 -22.59
N ALA A 310 -37.34 27.63 -23.37
CA ALA A 310 -38.57 26.84 -23.37
C ALA A 310 -38.72 25.99 -22.08
N ALA A 311 -37.61 25.51 -21.51
CA ALA A 311 -37.60 24.74 -20.27
C ALA A 311 -37.74 25.61 -19.00
N ALA A 312 -37.57 26.93 -19.12
CA ALA A 312 -37.66 27.89 -18.01
C ALA A 312 -39.02 28.59 -17.89
N ARG A 313 -40.02 28.21 -18.71
CA ARG A 313 -41.42 28.64 -18.61
C ARG A 313 -42.27 27.57 -17.94
#